data_AF-A0AAV1XG32-F1
#
_entry.id   AF-A0AAV1XG32-F1
#
_cell.length_a   1.000
_cell.length_b   1.000
_cell.length_c   1.000
_cell.angle_alpha   90.00
_cell.angle_beta   90.00
_cell.angle_gamma   90.00
#
_symmetry.space_group_name_H-M   'P 1'
#
loop_
_entity.id
_entity.type
_entity.pdbx_description
1 polymer ?
#
loop_
_entity_poly.entity_id
_entity_poly.type
_entity_poly.pdbx_seq_one_letter_code
_entity_poly.pdbx_strand_id
1 'polypeptide(L)'
;MQYVLKELQKIKGNADGDADVDVNIFPVKSGDSNLKNVVLRILPKAVSDAKAKGVLVSAHTDAAATASKEAAGDKLSSAAFMLELARGVSKSARELENCVIFLFNSAKEDAKSFTTQKNMSDTISEVIDLDSLFAEGEKPFVYQDLSSTGSIGTGGTGVLSSGKGPSPDKVHMKVTRNRN
;
A
#
# COMPACT_ATOMS: atom_id res chain seq x y z
N MET A 1 -17.14 -6.14 2.65
CA MET A 1 -17.20 -4.66 2.49
C MET A 1 -18.14 -3.92 3.46
N GLN A 2 -19.40 -4.34 3.68
CA GLN A 2 -20.33 -3.60 4.56
C GLN A 2 -19.81 -3.43 6.01
N TYR A 3 -19.14 -4.45 6.56
CA TYR A 3 -18.52 -4.37 7.88
C TYR A 3 -17.44 -3.28 7.95
N VAL A 4 -16.49 -3.28 7.00
CA VAL A 4 -15.43 -2.26 6.90
C VAL A 4 -16.04 -0.86 6.87
N LEU A 5 -17.04 -0.63 6.01
CA LEU A 5 -17.69 0.68 5.93
C LEU A 5 -18.31 1.10 7.27
N LYS A 6 -18.99 0.18 7.97
CA LYS A 6 -19.60 0.45 9.28
C LYS A 6 -18.55 0.83 10.31
N GLU A 7 -17.43 0.11 10.38
CA GLU A 7 -16.34 0.43 11.31
C GLU A 7 -15.66 1.75 10.96
N LEU A 8 -15.43 2.04 9.68
CA LEU A 8 -14.87 3.33 9.25
C LEU A 8 -15.76 4.52 9.60
N GLN A 9 -17.09 4.37 9.50
CA GLN A 9 -18.03 5.41 9.95
C GLN A 9 -17.96 5.62 11.47
N LYS A 10 -17.77 4.54 12.26
CA LYS A 10 -17.53 4.68 13.70
C LYS A 10 -16.20 5.37 13.99
N ILE A 11 -15.14 5.04 13.25
CA ILE A 11 -13.82 5.70 13.39
C ILE A 11 -13.96 7.19 13.11
N LYS A 12 -14.62 7.57 12.00
CA LYS A 12 -14.92 8.97 11.68
C LYS A 12 -15.69 9.67 12.81
N GLY A 13 -16.77 9.06 13.31
CA GLY A 13 -17.60 9.65 14.36
C GLY A 13 -16.90 9.77 15.73
N ASN A 14 -15.83 9.00 15.96
CA ASN A 14 -15.06 9.03 17.19
C ASN A 14 -13.67 9.66 17.02
N ALA A 15 -13.34 10.25 15.88
CA ALA A 15 -12.00 10.81 15.64
C ALA A 15 -11.68 11.94 16.65
N ASP A 16 -10.39 12.18 16.88
CA ASP A 16 -9.95 13.31 17.67
C ASP A 16 -10.35 14.64 17.02
N GLY A 17 -10.56 15.69 17.83
CA GLY A 17 -10.98 17.00 17.35
C GLY A 17 -10.03 17.63 16.34
N ASP A 18 -8.75 17.25 16.37
CA ASP A 18 -7.71 17.75 15.47
C ASP A 18 -7.53 16.91 14.21
N ALA A 19 -8.32 15.84 14.05
CA ALA A 19 -8.40 15.05 12.83
C ALA A 19 -9.56 15.55 11.96
N ASP A 20 -9.31 15.71 10.66
CA ASP A 20 -10.35 15.71 9.63
C ASP A 20 -10.39 14.33 8.98
N VAL A 21 -11.55 13.68 9.05
CA VAL A 21 -11.71 12.26 8.66
C VAL A 21 -12.80 12.10 7.61
N ASP A 22 -12.41 11.57 6.46
CA ASP A 22 -13.29 11.35 5.31
C ASP A 22 -13.36 9.89 4.92
N VAL A 23 -14.58 9.40 4.66
CA VAL A 23 -14.85 8.05 4.17
C VAL A 23 -15.49 8.18 2.79
N ASN A 24 -14.82 7.67 1.77
CA ASN A 24 -15.28 7.70 0.38
C ASN A 24 -15.41 6.29 -0.18
N ILE A 25 -16.42 6.08 -1.01
CA ILE A 25 -16.68 4.80 -1.67
C ILE A 25 -16.51 5.00 -3.17
N PHE A 26 -15.69 4.15 -3.79
CA PHE A 26 -15.43 4.20 -5.22
C PHE A 26 -15.86 2.89 -5.88
N PRO A 27 -16.66 2.94 -6.96
CA PRO A 27 -16.96 1.74 -7.76
C PRO A 27 -15.70 1.25 -8.46
N VAL A 28 -15.55 -0.07 -8.59
CA VAL A 28 -14.44 -0.70 -9.33
C VAL A 28 -14.67 -0.58 -10.84
N LYS A 29 -13.61 -0.34 -11.59
CA LYS A 29 -13.67 -0.11 -13.05
C LYS A 29 -14.20 -1.30 -13.86
N SER A 30 -14.14 -2.52 -13.33
CA SER A 30 -14.62 -3.74 -13.99
C SER A 30 -16.13 -3.77 -14.28
N GLY A 31 -16.89 -2.78 -13.82
CA GLY A 31 -18.34 -2.68 -14.01
C GLY A 31 -19.14 -3.57 -13.07
N ASP A 32 -18.46 -4.33 -12.20
CA ASP A 32 -19.08 -5.15 -11.17
C ASP A 32 -19.61 -4.26 -10.04
N SER A 33 -20.92 -4.02 -10.04
CA SER A 33 -21.61 -3.16 -9.06
C SER A 33 -21.47 -3.65 -7.62
N ASN A 34 -21.09 -4.92 -7.43
CA ASN A 34 -20.91 -5.51 -6.12
C ASN A 34 -19.52 -5.22 -5.53
N LEU A 35 -18.57 -4.79 -6.37
CA LEU A 35 -17.20 -4.50 -5.96
C LEU A 35 -16.99 -3.00 -5.81
N LYS A 36 -16.45 -2.63 -4.65
CA LYS A 36 -16.22 -1.24 -4.26
C LYS A 36 -14.91 -1.15 -3.51
N ASN A 37 -14.18 -0.08 -3.74
CA ASN A 37 -13.07 0.31 -2.87
C ASN A 37 -13.59 1.30 -1.85
N VAL A 38 -13.09 1.20 -0.63
CA VAL A 38 -13.40 2.17 0.42
C VAL A 38 -12.10 2.86 0.82
N VAL A 39 -12.13 4.18 0.80
CA VAL A 39 -11.00 5.03 1.17
C VAL A 39 -11.35 5.78 2.45
N LEU A 40 -10.54 5.60 3.48
CA LEU A 40 -10.52 6.47 4.65
C LEU A 40 -9.34 7.42 4.51
N ARG A 41 -9.58 8.72 4.62
CA ARG A 41 -8.53 9.74 4.68
C ARG A 41 -8.55 10.41 6.04
N ILE A 42 -7.39 10.52 6.66
CA ILE A 42 -7.17 11.22 7.92
C ILE A 42 -6.18 12.34 7.65
N LEU A 43 -6.59 13.58 7.94
CA LEU A 43 -5.80 14.78 7.74
C LEU A 43 -5.64 15.52 9.08
N PRO A 44 -4.41 15.84 9.51
CA PRO A 44 -4.20 16.73 10.65
C PRO A 44 -4.67 18.16 10.32
N LYS A 45 -5.57 18.72 11.14
CA LYS A 45 -6.07 20.09 10.93
C LYS A 45 -5.01 21.17 11.15
N ALA A 46 -4.01 20.88 11.98
CA ALA A 46 -2.95 21.83 12.34
C ALA A 46 -1.89 22.01 11.24
N VAL A 47 -1.86 21.15 10.22
CA VAL A 47 -0.83 21.16 9.17
C VAL A 47 -1.49 21.44 7.82
N SER A 48 -1.36 22.69 7.33
CA SER A 48 -2.01 23.17 6.09
C SER A 48 -1.65 22.34 4.87
N ASP A 49 -0.40 21.86 4.81
CA ASP A 49 0.17 21.23 3.62
C ASP A 49 0.12 19.70 3.69
N ALA A 50 -0.41 19.13 4.78
CA ALA A 50 -0.47 17.68 4.97
C ALA A 50 -1.27 16.98 3.86
N LYS A 51 -2.22 17.69 3.24
CA LYS A 51 -3.01 17.17 2.12
C LYS A 51 -2.18 16.99 0.84
N ALA A 52 -1.05 17.68 0.69
CA ALA A 52 -0.15 17.53 -0.46
C ALA A 52 0.85 16.37 -0.29
N LYS A 53 0.97 15.81 0.92
CA LYS A 53 1.90 14.73 1.26
C LYS A 53 1.15 13.60 1.95
N GLY A 54 0.57 12.73 1.15
CA GLY A 54 -0.20 11.57 1.59
C GLY A 54 0.63 10.31 1.62
N VAL A 55 0.53 9.56 2.71
CA VAL A 55 0.96 8.15 2.77
C VAL A 55 -0.25 7.28 2.54
N LEU A 56 -0.23 6.50 1.45
CA LEU A 56 -1.27 5.51 1.15
C LEU A 56 -0.91 4.17 1.77
N VAL A 57 -1.81 3.62 2.57
CA VAL A 57 -1.73 2.27 3.13
C VAL A 57 -2.85 1.45 2.47
N SER A 58 -2.51 0.39 1.75
CA SER A 58 -3.50 -0.44 1.05
C SER A 58 -3.51 -1.88 1.54
N ALA A 59 -4.70 -2.50 1.52
CA ALA A 59 -4.87 -3.94 1.62
C ALA A 59 -6.12 -4.41 0.85
N HIS A 60 -6.08 -5.62 0.34
CA HIS A 60 -7.19 -6.31 -0.27
C HIS A 60 -8.13 -6.87 0.80
N THR A 61 -9.39 -6.48 0.71
CA THR A 61 -10.44 -6.86 1.69
C THR A 61 -11.39 -7.93 1.19
N ASP A 62 -11.15 -8.43 -0.02
CA ASP A 62 -11.99 -9.47 -0.62
C ASP A 62 -11.48 -10.86 -0.22
N ALA A 63 -12.32 -11.60 0.52
CA ALA A 63 -12.13 -13.01 0.80
C ALA A 63 -12.51 -13.90 -0.41
N ALA A 64 -13.20 -13.34 -1.42
CA ALA A 64 -13.59 -14.07 -2.61
C ALA A 64 -12.45 -14.06 -3.64
N ALA A 65 -11.54 -15.04 -3.53
CA ALA A 65 -10.87 -15.73 -4.66
C ALA A 65 -9.48 -16.31 -4.30
N THR A 66 -9.25 -16.78 -3.07
CA THR A 66 -8.15 -17.73 -2.83
C THR A 66 -8.72 -19.04 -2.34
N ALA A 67 -8.52 -20.09 -3.13
CA ALA A 67 -9.10 -21.42 -3.00
C ALA A 67 -8.64 -22.21 -1.75
N SER A 68 -7.95 -21.58 -0.80
CA SER A 68 -7.54 -22.18 0.47
C SER A 68 -7.96 -21.32 1.67
N LYS A 69 -8.33 -22.01 2.75
CA LYS A 69 -8.76 -21.40 4.01
C LYS A 69 -7.65 -20.60 4.69
N GLU A 70 -6.38 -20.94 4.42
CA GLU A 70 -5.21 -20.18 4.90
C GLU A 70 -5.14 -18.79 4.26
N ALA A 71 -5.23 -18.70 2.93
CA ALA A 71 -5.12 -17.42 2.22
C ALA A 71 -6.30 -16.46 2.48
N ALA A 72 -7.45 -16.98 2.92
CA ALA A 72 -8.55 -16.17 3.43
C ALA A 72 -8.28 -15.61 4.85
N GLY A 73 -7.48 -16.31 5.66
CA GLY A 73 -7.06 -15.87 6.98
C GLY A 73 -6.13 -14.66 6.92
N ASP A 74 -5.16 -14.68 6.00
CA ASP A 74 -4.13 -13.64 5.86
C ASP A 74 -4.69 -12.30 5.35
N LYS A 75 -5.80 -12.32 4.59
CA LYS A 75 -6.48 -11.10 4.11
C LYS A 75 -7.45 -10.52 5.12
N LEU A 76 -8.08 -11.37 5.94
CA LEU A 76 -8.90 -10.89 7.04
C LEU A 76 -8.05 -10.27 8.15
N SER A 77 -6.82 -10.77 8.37
CA SER A 77 -5.87 -10.17 9.30
C SER A 77 -5.36 -8.81 8.82
N SER A 78 -5.04 -8.64 7.52
CA SER A 78 -4.63 -7.33 6.97
C SER A 78 -5.74 -6.27 7.07
N ALA A 79 -6.99 -6.64 6.77
CA ALA A 79 -8.14 -5.75 6.91
C ALA A 79 -8.44 -5.35 8.36
N ALA A 80 -8.36 -6.30 9.30
CA ALA A 80 -8.53 -6.01 10.73
C ALA A 80 -7.42 -5.11 11.27
N PHE A 81 -6.17 -5.38 10.87
CA PHE A 81 -5.03 -4.56 11.22
C PHE A 81 -5.16 -3.13 10.67
N MET A 82 -5.57 -2.96 9.40
CA MET A 82 -5.86 -1.64 8.83
C MET A 82 -6.93 -0.87 9.61
N LEU A 83 -7.99 -1.54 10.06
CA LEU A 83 -9.05 -0.88 10.84
C LEU A 83 -8.52 -0.41 12.20
N GLU A 84 -7.70 -1.21 12.87
CA GLU A 84 -7.12 -0.82 14.16
C GLU A 84 -6.07 0.29 14.01
N LEU A 85 -5.23 0.22 12.98
CA LEU A 85 -4.31 1.30 12.62
C LEU A 85 -5.07 2.59 12.35
N ALA A 86 -6.11 2.54 11.50
CA ALA A 86 -6.96 3.70 11.21
C ALA A 86 -7.60 4.27 12.48
N ARG A 87 -8.04 3.42 13.40
CA ARG A 87 -8.58 3.83 14.70
C ARG A 87 -7.53 4.56 15.52
N GLY A 88 -6.33 4.00 15.67
CA GLY A 88 -5.22 4.63 16.40
C GLY A 88 -4.82 5.98 15.80
N VAL A 89 -4.57 6.01 14.49
CA VAL A 89 -4.19 7.23 13.75
C VAL A 89 -5.27 8.31 13.85
N SER A 90 -6.55 7.95 13.83
CA SER A 90 -7.65 8.92 14.00
C SER A 90 -7.67 9.60 15.38
N LYS A 91 -6.98 9.02 16.37
CA LYS A 91 -6.87 9.53 17.74
C LYS A 91 -5.59 10.32 18.00
N SER A 92 -4.58 10.19 17.14
CA SER A 92 -3.27 10.83 17.29
C SER A 92 -2.94 11.81 16.16
N ALA A 93 -3.96 12.39 15.52
CA ALA A 93 -3.77 13.27 14.36
C ALA A 93 -2.85 14.48 14.63
N ARG A 94 -2.77 14.97 15.88
CA ARG A 94 -1.84 16.05 16.27
C ARG A 94 -0.37 15.74 16.00
N GLU A 95 0.00 14.46 15.98
CA GLU A 95 1.37 14.00 15.80
C GLU A 95 1.70 13.75 14.31
N LEU A 96 0.71 13.88 13.42
CA LEU A 96 0.89 13.64 11.99
C LEU A 96 1.38 14.90 11.29
N GLU A 97 2.45 14.75 10.51
CA GLU A 97 2.94 15.78 9.57
C GLU A 97 2.31 15.64 8.18
N ASN A 98 1.84 14.43 7.86
CA ASN A 98 1.37 14.01 6.55
C ASN A 98 -0.07 13.47 6.64
N CYS A 99 -0.81 13.55 5.54
CA CYS A 99 -2.08 12.88 5.44
C CYS A 99 -1.88 11.35 5.40
N VAL A 100 -2.74 10.59 6.08
CA VAL A 100 -2.75 9.13 5.99
C VAL A 100 -4.02 8.69 5.28
N ILE A 101 -3.85 7.88 4.25
CA ILE A 101 -4.93 7.38 3.39
C ILE A 101 -4.95 5.86 3.49
N PHE A 102 -6.06 5.29 3.92
CA PHE A 102 -6.28 3.86 3.98
C PHE A 102 -7.17 3.43 2.81
N LEU A 103 -6.65 2.59 1.92
CA LEU A 103 -7.37 2.01 0.80
C LEU A 103 -7.72 0.56 1.08
N PHE A 104 -9.00 0.31 1.35
CA PHE A 104 -9.58 -1.02 1.47
C PHE A 104 -10.04 -1.45 0.07
N ASN A 105 -9.18 -2.24 -0.57
CA ASN A 105 -9.28 -2.57 -1.98
C ASN A 105 -10.14 -3.81 -2.22
N SER A 106 -10.81 -3.85 -3.37
CA SER A 106 -11.34 -5.08 -3.94
C SER A 106 -10.21 -5.89 -4.60
N ALA A 107 -10.32 -7.22 -4.65
CA ALA A 107 -9.29 -8.06 -5.28
C ALA A 107 -9.13 -7.84 -6.81
N LYS A 108 -10.03 -7.09 -7.47
CA LYS A 108 -10.00 -6.87 -8.93
C LYS A 108 -9.30 -5.59 -9.38
N GLU A 109 -8.90 -4.73 -8.46
CA GLU A 109 -8.16 -3.50 -8.75
C GLU A 109 -6.94 -3.48 -7.84
N ASP A 110 -5.78 -3.00 -8.28
CA ASP A 110 -4.60 -2.86 -7.40
C ASP A 110 -4.44 -1.40 -6.95
N ALA A 111 -3.64 -1.14 -5.92
CA ALA A 111 -3.48 0.21 -5.38
C ALA A 111 -2.94 1.19 -6.44
N LYS A 112 -2.01 0.74 -7.30
CA LYS A 112 -1.38 1.56 -8.34
C LYS A 112 -2.38 2.01 -9.42
N SER A 113 -3.23 1.09 -9.87
CA SER A 113 -4.29 1.36 -10.84
C SER A 113 -5.35 2.25 -10.23
N PHE A 114 -5.70 2.07 -8.95
CA PHE A 114 -6.61 2.96 -8.24
C PHE A 114 -6.08 4.41 -8.15
N THR A 115 -4.83 4.60 -7.69
CA THR A 115 -4.24 5.93 -7.51
C THR A 115 -4.15 6.71 -8.81
N THR A 116 -3.70 6.05 -9.88
CA THR A 116 -3.61 6.61 -11.22
C THR A 116 -4.99 7.03 -11.74
N GLN A 117 -6.01 6.19 -11.56
CA GLN A 117 -7.37 6.48 -12.05
C GLN A 117 -8.06 7.63 -11.33
N LYS A 118 -7.77 7.82 -10.04
CA LYS A 118 -8.42 8.85 -9.21
C LYS A 118 -7.63 10.15 -9.15
N ASN A 119 -6.59 10.31 -9.98
CA ASN A 119 -5.69 11.47 -9.99
C ASN A 119 -5.16 11.79 -8.58
N MET A 120 -4.92 10.77 -7.76
CA MET A 120 -4.37 10.94 -6.41
C MET A 120 -2.85 10.92 -6.40
N SER A 121 -2.22 10.69 -7.56
CA SER A 121 -0.76 10.60 -7.70
C SER A 121 -0.03 11.85 -7.23
N ASP A 122 -0.61 13.04 -7.43
CA ASP A 122 0.00 14.31 -6.99
C ASP A 122 -0.12 14.55 -5.48
N THR A 123 -0.98 13.79 -4.81
CA THR A 123 -1.19 13.82 -3.36
C THR A 123 -0.39 12.75 -2.64
N ILE A 124 -0.14 11.61 -3.27
CA ILE A 124 0.45 10.44 -2.62
C ILE A 124 1.96 10.44 -2.83
N SER A 125 2.70 10.63 -1.75
CA SER A 125 4.16 10.60 -1.75
C SER A 125 4.70 9.17 -1.63
N GLU A 126 3.98 8.32 -0.90
CA GLU A 126 4.42 6.96 -0.55
C GLU A 126 3.24 5.99 -0.53
N VAL A 127 3.50 4.75 -0.95
CA VAL A 127 2.53 3.65 -0.88
C VAL A 127 3.12 2.50 -0.08
N ILE A 128 2.36 2.03 0.90
CA ILE A 128 2.63 0.86 1.74
C ILE A 128 1.58 -0.20 1.43
N ASP A 129 1.99 -1.31 0.83
CA ASP A 129 1.11 -2.44 0.57
C ASP A 129 1.19 -3.46 1.71
N LEU A 130 0.14 -3.52 2.53
CA LEU A 130 0.10 -4.40 3.69
C LEU A 130 -0.12 -5.87 3.33
N ASP A 131 -0.65 -6.20 2.15
CA ASP A 131 -0.81 -7.62 1.80
C ASP A 131 0.55 -8.31 1.62
N SER A 132 1.57 -7.54 1.19
CA SER A 132 2.96 -8.01 1.12
C SER A 132 3.61 -8.22 2.50
N LEU A 133 3.09 -7.60 3.57
CA LEU A 133 3.63 -7.73 4.93
C LEU A 133 3.24 -9.03 5.62
N PHE A 134 2.08 -9.58 5.28
CA PHE A 134 1.55 -10.80 5.87
C PHE A 134 1.86 -12.04 5.02
N ALA A 135 2.56 -11.89 3.89
CA ALA A 135 3.14 -12.99 3.15
C ALA A 135 4.36 -13.54 3.92
N GLU A 136 4.35 -14.84 4.27
CA GLU A 136 5.48 -15.47 4.97
C GLU A 136 6.78 -15.31 4.16
N GLY A 137 7.83 -14.78 4.81
CA GLY A 137 9.20 -14.75 4.27
C GLY A 137 9.58 -13.54 3.41
N GLU A 138 8.66 -12.60 3.16
CA GLU A 138 8.93 -11.39 2.36
C GLU A 138 9.01 -10.11 3.21
N LYS A 139 9.79 -9.13 2.74
CA LYS A 139 9.85 -7.79 3.35
C LYS A 139 8.70 -6.94 2.77
N PRO A 140 8.12 -6.01 3.55
CA PRO A 140 7.13 -5.05 3.05
C PRO A 140 7.59 -4.39 1.76
N PHE A 141 6.71 -4.33 0.76
CA PHE A 141 6.95 -3.49 -0.41
C PHE A 141 6.57 -2.04 -0.08
N VAL A 142 7.58 -1.16 -0.01
CA VAL A 142 7.39 0.29 0.06
C VAL A 142 7.78 0.86 -1.29
N TYR A 143 6.87 1.59 -1.93
CA TYR A 143 7.16 2.28 -3.18
C TYR A 143 7.03 3.79 -2.99
N GLN A 144 8.08 4.51 -3.39
CA GLN A 144 8.15 5.96 -3.44
C GLN A 144 8.23 6.34 -4.92
N ASP A 145 7.46 7.34 -5.35
CA ASP A 145 7.33 7.87 -6.72
C ASP A 145 6.20 7.27 -7.60
N LEU A 146 5.00 7.87 -7.56
CA LEU A 146 3.94 7.64 -8.57
C LEU A 146 4.09 8.55 -9.80
N SER A 147 5.12 9.41 -9.85
CA SER A 147 5.34 10.42 -10.87
C SER A 147 6.44 10.03 -11.87
N SER A 148 6.25 8.92 -12.57
CA SER A 148 7.00 8.68 -13.83
C SER A 148 6.05 8.56 -15.02
N THR A 149 5.57 9.71 -15.51
CA THR A 149 5.29 9.84 -16.94
C THR A 149 6.62 9.95 -17.70
N GLY A 150 7.37 8.85 -17.73
CA GLY A 150 8.50 8.67 -18.64
C GLY A 150 7.97 8.12 -19.96
N SER A 151 7.85 8.99 -20.96
CA SER A 151 7.60 8.61 -22.35
C SER A 151 8.54 7.47 -22.77
N ILE A 152 7.98 6.32 -23.17
CA ILE A 152 8.71 5.24 -23.81
C ILE A 152 9.16 5.76 -25.18
N GLY A 153 10.39 6.28 -25.22
CA GLY A 153 11.11 6.56 -26.45
C GLY A 153 11.48 5.23 -27.12
N THR A 154 11.00 5.05 -28.34
CA THR A 154 11.39 3.98 -29.24
C THR A 154 12.87 4.09 -29.62
N GLY A 155 13.66 3.03 -29.37
CA GLY A 155 14.95 2.86 -30.04
C GLY A 155 15.99 2.07 -29.24
N GLY A 156 16.39 0.90 -29.76
CA GLY A 156 17.66 0.25 -29.39
C GLY A 156 17.55 -1.24 -29.10
N THR A 157 17.70 -2.05 -30.14
CA THR A 157 17.89 -3.51 -30.10
C THR A 157 19.08 -3.92 -29.23
N GLY A 158 18.87 -4.83 -28.27
CA GLY A 158 19.94 -5.48 -27.52
C GLY A 158 19.47 -6.83 -26.97
N VAL A 159 19.90 -7.91 -27.61
CA VAL A 159 19.59 -9.31 -27.27
C VAL A 159 20.23 -9.67 -25.92
N LEU A 160 19.43 -10.11 -24.94
CA LEU A 160 19.90 -10.65 -23.66
C LEU A 160 20.06 -12.17 -23.77
N SER A 161 21.30 -12.66 -23.78
CA SER A 161 21.64 -14.08 -23.68
C SER A 161 21.66 -14.54 -22.22
N SER A 162 21.05 -15.69 -21.95
CA SER A 162 21.00 -16.37 -20.65
C SER A 162 22.36 -16.90 -20.18
N GLY A 163 22.86 -16.41 -19.04
CA GLY A 163 24.05 -16.92 -18.36
C GLY A 163 23.69 -17.68 -17.08
N LYS A 164 23.94 -18.99 -17.08
CA LYS A 164 23.89 -19.91 -15.92
C LYS A 164 24.86 -19.46 -14.82
N GLY A 165 24.39 -19.39 -13.57
CA GLY A 165 25.24 -19.16 -12.39
C GLY A 165 26.14 -20.36 -12.07
N PRO A 166 27.34 -20.15 -11.46
CA PRO A 166 28.24 -21.24 -11.12
C PRO A 166 27.93 -21.87 -9.74
N SER A 167 28.11 -23.19 -9.68
CA SER A 167 27.97 -24.08 -8.52
C SER A 167 29.08 -23.88 -7.48
N PRO A 168 28.86 -24.14 -6.18
CA PRO A 168 29.84 -23.88 -5.14
C PRO A 168 30.78 -25.08 -4.97
N ASP A 169 32.09 -24.86 -5.06
CA ASP A 169 33.07 -25.56 -4.22
C ASP A 169 34.50 -25.05 -4.42
N LYS A 170 35.25 -25.12 -3.31
CA LYS A 170 36.69 -24.87 -3.11
C LYS A 170 37.12 -23.46 -2.71
N VAL A 171 37.10 -23.31 -1.38
CA VAL A 171 37.93 -22.44 -0.55
C VAL A 171 39.41 -22.50 -0.95
N HIS A 172 40.03 -21.34 -1.18
CA HIS A 172 41.45 -21.10 -0.87
C HIS A 172 41.66 -19.65 -0.43
N MET A 173 41.95 -19.49 0.86
CA MET A 173 42.26 -18.22 1.51
C MET A 173 43.73 -17.88 1.23
N LYS A 174 44.01 -16.84 0.45
CA LYS A 174 45.38 -16.35 0.22
C LYS A 174 45.64 -15.16 1.16
N VAL A 175 46.35 -15.41 2.25
CA VAL A 175 46.82 -14.38 3.19
C VAL A 175 48.08 -13.74 2.62
N THR A 176 48.02 -12.43 2.31
CA THR A 176 49.22 -11.64 1.95
C THR A 176 49.73 -10.94 3.21
N ARG A 177 50.92 -11.32 3.69
CA ARG A 177 51.68 -10.55 4.70
C ARG A 177 52.44 -9.42 4.02
N ASN A 178 52.17 -8.17 4.40
CA ASN A 178 53.05 -7.05 4.11
C ASN A 178 54.26 -7.09 5.05
N ARG A 179 55.47 -6.93 4.50
CA ARG A 179 56.69 -6.57 5.25
C ARG A 179 57.19 -5.23 4.71
N ASN A 180 57.42 -4.30 5.63
CA ASN A 180 58.55 -3.37 5.51
C ASN A 180 59.81 -4.09 6.01
#